data_AF-A0AAU7YWM8-F1
#
_entry.id   AF-A0AAU7YWM8-F1
#
_cell.length_a   1.000
_cell.length_b   1.000
_cell.length_c   1.000
_cell.angle_alpha   90.00
_cell.angle_beta   90.00
_cell.angle_gamma   90.00
#
_symmetry.space_group_name_H-M   'P 1'
#
loop_
_entity.id
_entity.type
_entity.pdbx_description
1 polymer ?
#
loop_
_entity_poly.entity_id
_entity_poly.type
_entity_poly.pdbx_seq_one_letter_code
_entity_poly.pdbx_strand_id
1 'polypeptide(L)'
;MRLKSLMLCASLCSFSAVLWAAGPATSTADFTISNPSHIPGATLEPGSYTIHIVNRLSDRVILKVDSVKGDVHSTFLGIPNSEIQKPAAIGPVKWANPADGSLYLKGWYFAGSSSVVEFVYPKAEAVAIATSNPAKVPAVDPASEGKVTDNTLSQDDMQLLTLWLLSLEQVSGTGDAAKPGIKAERYTQVASVQKPVIKALPHTASPVPLVWLLSFCSLIAAALLRLIASQSRVFGLNQKLLLRK
;
A
#
# COMPACT_ATOMS: atom_id res chain seq x y z
N MET A 1 8.09 16.17 62.21
CA MET A 1 8.38 15.00 61.37
C MET A 1 7.63 15.14 60.05
N ARG A 2 8.32 15.65 59.04
CA ARG A 2 8.66 14.91 57.80
C ARG A 2 7.47 14.87 56.84
N LEU A 3 7.08 15.96 56.16
CA LEU A 3 7.77 16.58 55.00
C LEU A 3 8.29 15.61 53.91
N LYS A 4 8.25 14.30 54.16
CA LYS A 4 8.67 13.25 53.21
C LYS A 4 7.51 12.70 52.38
N SER A 5 6.26 12.99 52.76
CA SER A 5 5.09 12.45 52.07
C SER A 5 4.61 13.29 50.87
N LEU A 6 5.06 14.55 50.76
CA LEU A 6 4.64 15.43 49.67
C LEU A 6 5.61 15.42 48.46
N MET A 7 6.83 14.90 48.65
CA MET A 7 7.86 14.80 47.60
C MET A 7 7.87 13.46 46.85
N LEU A 8 6.84 12.62 47.03
CA LEU A 8 6.75 11.34 46.29
C LEU A 8 5.79 11.40 45.09
N CYS A 9 4.93 12.42 44.97
CA CYS A 9 3.97 12.55 43.87
C CYS A 9 4.46 13.43 42.71
N ALA A 10 5.51 14.23 42.90
CA ALA A 10 5.99 15.18 41.89
C ALA A 10 7.02 14.58 40.90
N SER A 11 7.43 13.32 41.08
CA SER A 11 8.46 12.66 40.25
C SER A 11 7.90 11.81 39.11
N LEU A 12 6.58 11.67 38.97
CA LEU A 12 5.98 10.64 38.09
C LEU A 12 5.26 11.19 36.84
N CYS A 13 5.45 12.47 36.49
CA CYS A 13 4.75 13.09 35.34
C CYS A 13 5.68 13.67 34.26
N SER A 14 6.99 13.42 34.31
CA SER A 14 7.95 13.97 33.33
C SER A 14 8.49 12.91 32.36
N PHE A 15 7.62 12.03 31.86
CA PHE A 15 7.89 11.21 30.69
C PHE A 15 6.72 11.35 29.70
N SER A 16 6.46 12.59 29.30
CA SER A 16 5.70 12.84 28.08
C SER A 16 6.58 12.37 26.93
N ALA A 17 6.47 11.07 26.61
CA ALA A 17 6.99 10.55 25.37
C ALA A 17 6.39 11.38 24.24
N VAL A 18 7.26 12.13 23.54
CA VAL A 18 6.93 12.67 22.23
C VAL A 18 6.75 11.44 21.33
N LEU A 19 5.53 10.91 21.32
CA LEU A 19 5.03 10.06 20.26
C LEU A 19 4.92 10.96 19.04
N TRP A 20 6.04 11.12 18.33
CA TRP A 20 6.00 11.55 16.95
C TRP A 20 5.21 10.46 16.22
N ALA A 21 3.92 10.70 16.01
CA ALA A 21 3.16 9.93 15.05
C ALA A 21 3.85 10.17 13.70
N ALA A 22 4.72 9.26 13.29
CA ALA A 22 5.11 9.17 11.90
C ALA A 22 3.79 8.96 11.15
N GLY A 23 3.33 10.00 10.45
CA GLY A 23 2.19 9.87 9.55
C GLY A 23 2.45 8.70 8.58
N PRO A 24 1.40 8.07 8.03
CA PRO A 24 1.59 7.01 7.04
C PRO A 24 2.53 7.54 5.96
N ALA A 25 3.64 6.83 5.72
CA ALA A 25 4.61 7.22 4.71
C ALA A 25 3.91 7.21 3.34
N THR A 26 3.46 8.36 2.87
CA THR A 26 2.98 8.52 1.51
C THR A 26 4.14 8.23 0.59
N SER A 27 3.95 7.30 -0.35
CA SER A 27 4.97 6.94 -1.34
C SER A 27 5.13 8.08 -2.33
N THR A 28 5.89 9.09 -1.92
CA THR A 28 6.19 10.33 -2.63
C THR A 28 7.70 10.46 -2.75
N ALA A 29 8.19 10.92 -3.89
CA ALA A 29 9.60 11.17 -4.12
C ALA A 29 9.80 12.40 -5.01
N ASP A 30 10.74 13.26 -4.64
CA ASP A 30 11.21 14.36 -5.47
C ASP A 30 12.40 13.92 -6.30
N PHE A 31 12.48 14.41 -7.53
CA PHE A 31 13.55 14.08 -8.45
C PHE A 31 13.80 15.15 -9.50
N THR A 32 14.94 15.03 -10.16
CA THR A 32 15.32 15.92 -11.26
C THR A 32 15.53 15.15 -12.54
N ILE A 33 15.15 15.77 -13.64
CA ILE A 33 15.41 15.30 -14.99
C ILE A 33 16.43 16.25 -15.62
N SER A 34 17.52 15.68 -16.14
CA SER A 34 18.56 16.47 -16.82
C SER A 34 18.41 16.49 -18.35
N ASN A 35 17.77 15.45 -18.91
CA ASN A 35 17.53 15.30 -20.35
C ASN A 35 16.06 14.94 -20.57
N PRO A 36 15.42 15.44 -21.65
CA PRO A 36 14.03 15.11 -21.96
C PRO A 36 13.75 13.61 -21.83
N SER A 37 12.73 13.26 -21.03
CA SER A 37 12.39 11.88 -20.71
C SER A 37 10.88 11.68 -20.75
N HIS A 38 10.42 10.63 -21.40
CA HIS A 38 9.00 10.32 -21.59
C HIS A 38 8.47 9.47 -20.45
N ILE A 39 7.35 9.92 -19.88
CA ILE A 39 6.44 9.16 -19.03
C ILE A 39 5.16 8.88 -19.82
N PRO A 40 4.25 8.01 -19.36
CA PRO A 40 3.02 7.73 -20.09
C PRO A 40 2.25 9.01 -20.44
N GLY A 41 2.07 9.26 -21.75
CA GLY A 41 1.27 10.38 -22.25
C GLY A 41 1.87 11.78 -22.05
N ALA A 42 3.11 11.90 -21.57
CA ALA A 42 3.76 13.20 -21.38
C ALA A 42 5.29 13.15 -21.47
N THR A 43 5.89 14.27 -21.89
CA THR A 43 7.34 14.47 -21.89
C THR A 43 7.73 15.34 -20.71
N LEU A 44 8.72 14.87 -19.94
CA LEU A 44 9.35 15.63 -18.87
C LEU A 44 10.57 16.37 -19.42
N GLU A 45 10.49 17.69 -19.49
CA GLU A 45 11.63 18.56 -19.81
C GLU A 45 12.62 18.62 -18.64
N PRO A 46 13.87 19.08 -18.87
CA PRO A 46 14.82 19.28 -17.77
C PRO A 46 14.26 20.17 -16.66
N GLY A 47 14.23 19.64 -15.43
CA GLY A 47 13.53 20.29 -14.32
C GLY A 47 13.39 19.42 -13.08
N SER A 48 12.63 19.95 -12.10
CA SER A 48 12.33 19.29 -10.83
C SER A 48 10.88 18.84 -10.80
N TYR A 49 10.66 17.62 -10.34
CA TYR A 49 9.37 16.95 -10.34
C TYR A 49 9.15 16.19 -9.04
N THR A 50 7.89 15.95 -8.73
CA THR A 50 7.46 15.08 -7.63
C THR A 50 6.59 13.97 -8.20
N ILE A 51 6.92 12.72 -7.89
CA ILE A 51 6.10 11.55 -8.21
C ILE A 51 5.48 11.00 -6.94
N HIS A 52 4.19 10.69 -6.98
CA HIS A 52 3.50 10.07 -5.85
C HIS A 52 2.44 9.07 -6.29
N ILE A 53 2.14 8.13 -5.39
CA ILE A 53 1.06 7.17 -5.56
C ILE A 53 -0.23 7.80 -5.05
N VAL A 54 -1.19 8.02 -5.94
CA VAL A 54 -2.52 8.58 -5.65
C VAL A 54 -3.45 7.50 -5.11
N ASN A 55 -3.44 6.31 -5.74
CA ASN A 55 -4.28 5.20 -5.34
C ASN A 55 -3.58 3.86 -5.59
N ARG A 56 -3.87 2.86 -4.76
CA ARG A 56 -3.37 1.49 -4.88
C ARG A 56 -4.54 0.54 -5.02
N LEU A 57 -4.57 -0.18 -6.14
CA LEU A 57 -5.53 -1.24 -6.42
C LEU A 57 -4.86 -2.61 -6.27
N SER A 58 -5.62 -3.69 -6.48
CA SER A 58 -5.11 -5.06 -6.33
C SER A 58 -4.01 -5.40 -7.34
N ASP A 59 -4.15 -4.95 -8.59
CA ASP A 59 -3.30 -5.31 -9.73
C ASP A 59 -2.46 -4.14 -10.28
N ARG A 60 -2.79 -2.91 -9.89
CA ARG A 60 -2.18 -1.69 -10.41
C ARG A 60 -2.15 -0.57 -9.38
N VAL A 61 -1.44 0.49 -9.70
CA VAL A 61 -1.39 1.74 -8.94
C VAL A 61 -1.65 2.91 -9.87
N ILE A 62 -2.20 3.99 -9.31
CA ILE A 62 -2.37 5.26 -10.01
C ILE A 62 -1.28 6.18 -9.51
N LEU A 63 -0.44 6.62 -10.45
CA LEU A 63 0.67 7.52 -10.22
C LEU A 63 0.30 8.92 -10.70
N LYS A 64 0.84 9.92 -10.01
CA LYS A 64 0.82 11.31 -10.47
C LYS A 64 2.23 11.88 -10.42
N VAL A 65 2.58 12.60 -11.49
CA VAL A 65 3.81 13.37 -11.61
C VAL A 65 3.42 14.84 -11.76
N ASP A 66 3.95 15.67 -10.87
CA ASP A 66 3.78 17.12 -10.89
C ASP A 66 5.14 17.79 -11.09
N SER A 67 5.20 18.79 -11.97
CA SER A 67 6.35 19.70 -12.04
C SER A 67 6.29 20.69 -10.89
N VAL A 68 7.45 21.02 -10.32
CA VAL A 68 7.56 22.08 -9.30
C VAL A 68 7.14 23.45 -9.88
N LYS A 69 7.27 23.64 -11.20
CA LYS A 69 6.83 24.87 -11.90
C LYS A 69 5.31 24.91 -12.17
N GLY A 70 4.59 23.80 -11.99
CA GLY A 70 3.15 23.70 -12.22
C GLY A 70 2.71 23.60 -13.69
N ASP A 71 3.63 23.39 -14.62
CA ASP A 71 3.36 23.24 -16.06
C ASP A 71 3.04 21.78 -16.47
N VAL A 72 3.48 20.80 -15.68
CA VAL A 72 3.21 19.37 -15.91
C VAL A 72 2.38 18.80 -14.78
N HIS A 73 1.23 18.22 -15.15
CA HIS A 73 0.35 17.43 -14.29
C HIS A 73 -0.04 16.16 -15.06
N SER A 74 0.70 15.07 -14.84
CA SER A 74 0.44 13.80 -15.52
C SER A 74 -0.03 12.74 -14.53
N THR A 75 -1.16 12.08 -14.85
CA THR A 75 -1.71 10.98 -14.06
C THR A 75 -1.80 9.75 -14.95
N PHE A 76 -1.21 8.64 -14.52
CA PHE A 76 -1.11 7.43 -15.33
C PHE A 76 -1.06 6.17 -14.47
N LEU A 77 -1.22 5.01 -15.12
CA LEU A 77 -1.20 3.72 -14.47
C LEU A 77 0.22 3.17 -14.33
N GLY A 78 0.44 2.43 -13.26
CA GLY A 78 1.61 1.60 -13.05
C GLY A 78 1.23 0.22 -12.54
N ILE A 79 2.09 -0.78 -12.76
CA ILE A 79 1.92 -2.13 -12.21
C ILE A 79 3.14 -2.50 -11.35
N PRO A 80 2.96 -3.13 -10.18
CA PRO A 80 4.09 -3.70 -9.44
C PRO A 80 4.74 -4.82 -10.26
N ASN A 81 6.04 -4.72 -10.53
CA ASN A 81 6.81 -5.73 -11.26
C ASN A 81 8.07 -6.13 -10.46
N SER A 82 8.10 -7.37 -9.98
CA SER A 82 9.22 -7.96 -9.24
C SER A 82 10.33 -8.54 -10.12
N GLU A 83 10.09 -8.67 -11.43
CA GLU A 83 11.10 -9.15 -12.40
C GLU A 83 12.10 -8.05 -12.78
N ILE A 84 11.72 -6.78 -12.61
CA ILE A 84 12.63 -5.66 -12.83
C ILE A 84 13.65 -5.61 -11.70
N GLN A 85 14.94 -5.62 -12.07
CA GLN A 85 16.03 -5.45 -11.12
C GLN A 85 15.85 -4.17 -10.31
N LYS A 86 15.76 -4.33 -8.99
CA LYS A 86 15.58 -3.23 -8.05
C LYS A 86 16.84 -2.34 -8.04
N PRO A 87 16.71 -1.03 -8.26
CA PRO A 87 17.81 -0.08 -8.08
C PRO A 87 18.31 -0.05 -6.63
N ALA A 88 19.57 0.37 -6.44
CA ALA A 88 20.16 0.51 -5.12
C ALA A 88 19.54 1.67 -4.31
N ALA A 89 19.13 2.73 -5.00
CA ALA A 89 18.51 3.92 -4.44
C ALA A 89 17.13 4.14 -5.05
N ILE A 90 16.28 4.90 -4.36
CA ILE A 90 15.02 5.37 -4.91
C ILE A 90 15.24 6.15 -6.20
N GLY A 91 14.33 6.03 -7.16
CA GLY A 91 14.45 6.78 -8.41
C GLY A 91 13.81 6.12 -9.62
N PRO A 92 13.99 6.76 -10.80
CA PRO A 92 13.44 6.27 -12.05
C PRO A 92 14.25 5.07 -12.56
N VAL A 93 13.54 4.11 -13.14
CA VAL A 93 14.09 3.03 -13.95
C VAL A 93 13.86 3.41 -15.41
N LYS A 94 14.87 3.24 -16.26
CA LYS A 94 14.82 3.60 -17.69
C LYS A 94 14.72 2.36 -18.55
N TRP A 95 14.10 2.48 -19.72
CA TRP A 95 14.28 1.48 -20.77
C TRP A 95 15.73 1.47 -21.27
N ALA A 96 16.20 0.31 -21.72
CA ALA A 96 17.59 0.14 -22.15
C ALA A 96 17.86 0.89 -23.45
N ASN A 97 16.93 0.80 -24.40
CA ASN A 97 17.03 1.45 -25.70
C ASN A 97 15.98 2.56 -25.83
N PRO A 98 16.34 3.73 -26.41
CA PRO A 98 15.36 4.73 -26.79
C PRO A 98 14.38 4.15 -27.83
N ALA A 99 13.14 4.61 -27.79
CA ALA A 99 12.14 4.36 -28.80
C ALA A 99 11.86 5.66 -29.53
N ASP A 100 11.59 5.64 -30.83
CA ASP A 100 11.29 6.83 -31.66
C ASP A 100 12.29 8.01 -31.57
N GLY A 101 13.51 7.78 -31.08
CA GLY A 101 14.50 8.84 -30.82
C GLY A 101 14.42 9.45 -29.41
N SER A 102 13.46 9.01 -28.59
CA SER A 102 13.18 9.52 -27.26
C SER A 102 13.56 8.53 -26.15
N LEU A 103 13.95 9.06 -25.00
CA LEU A 103 14.22 8.27 -23.80
C LEU A 103 12.93 8.03 -23.02
N TYR A 104 12.56 6.78 -22.77
CA TYR A 104 11.38 6.41 -22.00
C TYR A 104 11.73 5.90 -20.59
N LEU A 105 10.97 6.31 -19.59
CA LEU A 105 11.09 5.77 -18.23
C LEU A 105 10.33 4.44 -18.13
N LYS A 106 11.02 3.37 -17.79
CA LYS A 106 10.40 2.06 -17.55
C LYS A 106 9.52 2.05 -16.31
N GLY A 107 9.92 2.76 -15.26
CA GLY A 107 9.18 2.72 -14.00
C GLY A 107 9.83 3.54 -12.90
N TRP A 108 9.36 3.31 -11.67
CA TRP A 108 9.85 3.98 -10.47
C TRP A 108 10.07 3.02 -9.31
N TYR A 109 11.19 3.18 -8.60
CA TYR A 109 11.44 2.49 -7.35
C TYR A 109 11.23 3.42 -6.14
N PHE A 110 10.18 3.12 -5.36
CA PHE A 110 9.83 3.86 -4.15
C PHE A 110 10.55 3.30 -2.90
N ALA A 111 10.78 4.18 -1.91
CA ALA A 111 11.33 3.79 -0.62
C ALA A 111 10.44 2.71 0.05
N GLY A 112 11.06 1.64 0.55
CA GLY A 112 10.35 0.56 1.23
C GLY A 112 9.50 -0.35 0.34
N SER A 113 9.49 -0.14 -0.98
CA SER A 113 8.78 -1.04 -1.91
C SER A 113 9.55 -2.36 -2.11
N SER A 114 8.83 -3.47 -2.25
CA SER A 114 9.41 -4.78 -2.59
C SER A 114 9.71 -4.94 -4.08
N SER A 115 9.07 -4.13 -4.93
CA SER A 115 9.16 -4.20 -6.39
C SER A 115 9.26 -2.80 -7.01
N VAL A 116 9.68 -2.74 -8.27
CA VAL A 116 9.55 -1.53 -9.09
C VAL A 116 8.09 -1.38 -9.48
N VAL A 117 7.60 -0.13 -9.56
CA VAL A 117 6.33 0.17 -10.22
C VAL A 117 6.66 0.45 -11.68
N GLU A 118 6.36 -0.51 -12.56
CA GLU A 118 6.53 -0.36 -14.01
C GLU A 118 5.39 0.50 -14.58
N PHE A 119 5.72 1.41 -15.48
CA PHE A 119 4.75 2.33 -16.05
C PHE A 119 3.93 1.65 -17.15
N VAL A 120 2.64 1.98 -17.20
CA VAL A 120 1.71 1.49 -18.21
C VAL A 120 1.52 2.59 -19.25
N TYR A 121 1.94 2.29 -20.48
CA TYR A 121 2.02 3.26 -21.57
C TYR A 121 0.76 3.27 -22.46
N PRO A 122 0.37 4.41 -23.05
CA PRO A 122 -0.59 4.42 -24.15
C PRO A 122 -0.11 3.50 -25.28
N LYS A 123 -1.04 2.81 -25.94
CA LYS A 123 -0.74 1.81 -26.97
C LYS A 123 0.31 2.23 -27.99
N ALA A 124 0.24 3.45 -28.52
CA ALA A 124 1.19 3.94 -29.52
C ALA A 124 2.63 4.01 -28.97
N GLU A 125 2.81 4.58 -27.78
CA GLU A 125 4.10 4.65 -27.08
C GLU A 125 4.59 3.25 -26.70
N ALA A 126 3.70 2.39 -26.20
CA ALA A 126 4.04 1.03 -25.83
C ALA A 126 4.53 0.19 -27.02
N VAL A 127 3.94 0.38 -28.21
CA VAL A 127 4.42 -0.23 -29.46
C VAL A 127 5.81 0.26 -29.83
N ALA A 128 6.07 1.56 -29.72
CA ALA A 128 7.40 2.12 -29.99
C ALA A 128 8.45 1.52 -29.04
N ILE A 129 8.15 1.47 -27.73
CA ILE A 129 9.02 0.89 -26.71
C ILE A 129 9.28 -0.60 -26.99
N ALA A 130 8.23 -1.39 -27.26
CA ALA A 130 8.33 -2.82 -27.51
C ALA A 130 9.10 -3.15 -28.80
N THR A 131 9.10 -2.24 -29.77
CA THR A 131 9.88 -2.39 -31.01
C THR A 131 11.37 -2.20 -30.75
N SER A 132 11.75 -1.24 -29.91
CA SER A 132 13.16 -0.96 -29.57
C SER A 132 13.72 -1.84 -28.45
N ASN A 133 12.86 -2.44 -27.62
CA ASN A 133 13.25 -3.19 -26.43
C ASN A 133 12.63 -4.60 -26.48
N PRO A 134 13.43 -5.68 -26.46
CA PRO A 134 12.92 -7.06 -26.49
C PRO A 134 12.35 -7.47 -25.12
N ALA A 135 11.29 -6.80 -24.67
CA ALA A 135 10.64 -7.00 -23.39
C ALA A 135 9.12 -6.83 -23.52
N LYS A 136 8.37 -7.35 -22.55
CA LYS A 136 6.94 -7.07 -22.42
C LYS A 136 6.77 -5.65 -21.90
N VAL A 137 5.95 -4.85 -22.57
CA VAL A 137 5.65 -3.46 -22.21
C VAL A 137 4.19 -3.37 -21.78
N PRO A 138 3.90 -2.94 -20.53
CA PRO A 138 2.54 -2.73 -20.08
C PRO A 138 1.87 -1.60 -20.86
N ALA A 139 0.64 -1.84 -21.32
CA ALA A 139 -0.08 -0.90 -22.17
C ALA A 139 -1.56 -0.76 -21.83
N VAL A 140 -2.11 0.39 -22.18
CA VAL A 140 -3.56 0.69 -22.19
C VAL A 140 -3.99 1.29 -23.52
N ASP A 141 -5.25 1.06 -23.86
CA ASP A 141 -5.89 1.64 -25.04
C ASP A 141 -7.28 2.18 -24.66
N PRO A 142 -7.36 3.34 -23.99
CA PRO A 142 -8.63 3.94 -23.60
C PRO A 142 -9.56 4.20 -24.79
N ALA A 143 -9.01 4.53 -25.97
CA ALA A 143 -9.78 4.78 -27.19
C ALA A 143 -10.58 3.55 -27.63
N SER A 144 -9.98 2.36 -27.55
CA SER A 144 -10.68 1.10 -27.84
C SER A 144 -11.82 0.80 -26.87
N GLU A 145 -11.84 1.45 -25.69
CA GLU A 145 -12.88 1.33 -24.68
C GLU A 145 -13.87 2.51 -24.69
N GLY A 146 -13.79 3.39 -25.70
CA GLY A 146 -14.65 4.58 -25.81
C GLY A 146 -14.36 5.65 -24.75
N LYS A 147 -13.16 5.63 -24.17
CA LYS A 147 -12.69 6.61 -23.18
C LYS A 147 -11.74 7.62 -23.82
N VAL A 148 -11.65 8.81 -23.23
CA VAL A 148 -10.69 9.83 -23.65
C VAL A 148 -9.25 9.34 -23.46
N THR A 149 -8.34 9.77 -24.32
CA THR A 149 -6.94 9.30 -24.34
C THR A 149 -5.94 10.28 -23.73
N ASP A 150 -6.42 11.41 -23.21
CA ASP A 150 -5.59 12.47 -22.64
C ASP A 150 -5.43 12.32 -21.11
N ASN A 151 -4.68 13.24 -20.51
CA ASN A 151 -4.44 13.29 -19.07
C ASN A 151 -5.69 13.70 -18.25
N THR A 152 -6.87 13.81 -18.87
CA THR A 152 -8.13 14.16 -18.19
C THR A 152 -8.96 12.94 -17.77
N LEU A 153 -8.48 11.72 -18.07
CA LEU A 153 -9.05 10.47 -17.57
C LEU A 153 -9.26 10.53 -16.06
N SER A 154 -10.51 10.32 -15.63
CA SER A 154 -10.85 10.25 -14.21
C SER A 154 -10.16 9.06 -13.55
N GLN A 155 -9.82 9.20 -12.27
CA GLN A 155 -9.27 8.12 -11.47
C GLN A 155 -10.17 6.88 -11.48
N ASP A 156 -11.50 7.05 -11.53
CA ASP A 156 -12.45 5.92 -11.56
C ASP A 156 -12.43 5.21 -12.92
N ASP A 157 -12.28 5.95 -14.01
CA ASP A 157 -12.14 5.35 -15.35
C ASP A 157 -10.83 4.55 -15.47
N MET A 158 -9.73 5.07 -14.90
CA MET A 158 -8.43 4.38 -14.91
C MET A 158 -8.45 3.03 -14.18
N GLN A 159 -9.34 2.87 -13.19
CA GLN A 159 -9.49 1.61 -12.45
C GLN A 159 -10.13 0.51 -13.30
N LEU A 160 -10.92 0.89 -14.30
CA LEU A 160 -11.69 -0.03 -15.15
C LEU A 160 -10.96 -0.43 -16.43
N LEU A 161 -9.91 0.29 -16.81
CA LEU A 161 -9.18 0.05 -18.06
C LEU A 161 -8.61 -1.37 -18.13
N THR A 162 -8.68 -1.97 -19.32
CA THR A 162 -8.02 -3.24 -19.59
C THR A 162 -6.52 -3.01 -19.77
N LEU A 163 -5.72 -3.76 -19.02
CA LEU A 163 -4.27 -3.77 -19.15
C LEU A 163 -3.81 -4.83 -20.14
N TRP A 164 -2.83 -4.47 -20.95
CA TRP A 164 -2.21 -5.32 -21.96
C TRP A 164 -0.70 -5.42 -21.74
N LEU A 165 -0.10 -6.50 -22.21
CA LEU A 165 1.34 -6.67 -22.32
C LEU A 165 1.67 -6.77 -23.81
N LEU A 166 2.41 -5.78 -24.31
CA LEU A 166 2.86 -5.75 -25.70
C LEU A 166 4.28 -6.27 -25.80
N SER A 167 4.55 -7.12 -26.78
CA SER A 167 5.90 -7.61 -27.06
C SER A 167 6.11 -7.80 -28.55
N LEU A 168 7.34 -7.57 -29.02
CA LEU A 168 7.71 -7.87 -30.40
C LEU A 168 7.70 -9.38 -30.64
N GLU A 169 6.95 -9.82 -31.65
CA GLU A 169 6.89 -11.22 -32.10
C GLU A 169 7.08 -11.27 -33.62
N GLN A 170 7.88 -12.23 -34.09
CA GLN A 170 8.10 -12.44 -35.52
C GLN A 170 6.99 -13.34 -36.05
N VAL A 171 6.10 -12.78 -36.87
CA VAL A 171 5.05 -13.58 -37.52
C VAL A 171 5.62 -14.11 -38.84
N SER A 172 5.83 -15.42 -38.89
CA SER A 172 6.24 -16.11 -40.13
C SER A 172 5.00 -16.52 -40.90
N GLY A 173 4.83 -15.98 -42.11
CA GLY A 173 3.88 -16.52 -43.08
C GLY A 173 4.49 -17.73 -43.78
N THR A 174 3.69 -18.72 -44.16
CA THR A 174 4.14 -19.85 -44.98
C THR A 174 4.62 -19.35 -46.35
N GLY A 175 5.92 -19.11 -46.47
CA GLY A 175 6.61 -18.79 -47.74
C GLY A 175 7.33 -17.43 -47.79
N ASP A 176 7.10 -16.52 -46.83
CA ASP A 176 7.69 -15.17 -46.82
C ASP A 176 8.61 -14.94 -45.62
N ALA A 177 9.60 -14.06 -45.80
CA ALA A 177 10.48 -13.60 -44.72
C ALA A 177 9.66 -13.09 -43.51
N ALA A 178 10.07 -13.50 -42.31
CA ALA A 178 9.39 -13.13 -41.07
C ALA A 178 9.28 -11.59 -40.95
N LYS A 179 8.06 -11.09 -40.75
CA LYS A 179 7.80 -9.66 -40.53
C LYS A 179 7.68 -9.39 -39.03
N PRO A 180 8.27 -8.30 -38.52
CA PRO A 180 8.07 -7.89 -37.14
C PRO A 180 6.61 -7.51 -36.91
N GLY A 181 5.96 -8.18 -35.96
CA GLY A 181 4.62 -7.88 -35.47
C GLY A 181 4.63 -7.58 -33.97
N ILE A 182 3.56 -6.94 -33.48
CA ILE A 182 3.36 -6.74 -32.04
C ILE A 182 2.31 -7.73 -31.57
N LYS A 183 2.70 -8.59 -30.63
CA LYS A 183 1.77 -9.45 -29.90
C LYS A 183 1.19 -8.67 -28.73
N ALA A 184 -0.12 -8.76 -28.54
CA ALA A 184 -0.82 -8.21 -27.38
C ALA A 184 -1.40 -9.36 -26.55
N GLU A 185 -0.94 -9.51 -25.30
CA GLU A 185 -1.48 -10.44 -24.32
C GLU A 185 -2.25 -9.64 -23.25
N ARG A 186 -3.38 -10.16 -22.76
CA ARG A 186 -4.07 -9.50 -21.63
C ARG A 186 -3.19 -9.60 -20.39
N TYR A 187 -3.00 -8.50 -19.68
CA TYR A 187 -2.30 -8.52 -18.41
C TYR A 187 -3.13 -9.33 -17.41
N THR A 188 -2.65 -10.52 -17.10
CA THR A 188 -3.04 -11.24 -15.91
C THR A 188 -1.97 -10.93 -14.88
N GLN A 189 -2.35 -10.31 -13.76
CA GLN A 189 -1.47 -10.28 -12.61
C GLN A 189 -1.14 -11.75 -12.32
N VAL A 190 0.10 -12.16 -12.61
CA VAL A 190 0.63 -13.41 -12.09
C VAL A 190 0.60 -13.13 -10.60
N ALA A 191 -0.47 -13.54 -9.93
CA ALA A 191 -0.50 -13.62 -8.49
C ALA A 191 0.83 -14.25 -8.16
N SER A 192 1.71 -13.48 -7.51
CA SER A 192 2.98 -14.01 -7.08
C SER A 192 2.66 -15.38 -6.51
N VAL A 193 3.45 -16.40 -6.83
CA VAL A 193 3.36 -17.68 -6.14
C VAL A 193 3.84 -17.47 -4.69
N GLN A 194 3.32 -16.46 -3.98
CA GLN A 194 2.84 -16.69 -2.64
C GLN A 194 1.78 -17.79 -2.78
N LYS A 195 2.26 -19.03 -2.68
CA LYS A 195 1.53 -20.05 -1.92
C LYS A 195 0.88 -19.28 -0.76
N PRO A 196 -0.46 -19.26 -0.63
CA PRO A 196 -1.05 -18.60 0.52
C PRO A 196 -0.42 -19.29 1.72
N VAL A 197 0.54 -18.60 2.35
CA VAL A 197 0.84 -18.83 3.74
C VAL A 197 -0.49 -18.45 4.33
N ILE A 198 -1.30 -19.46 4.61
CA ILE A 198 -2.48 -19.35 5.44
C ILE A 198 -1.92 -18.69 6.69
N LYS A 199 -2.00 -17.35 6.75
CA LYS A 199 -1.77 -16.63 7.98
C LYS A 199 -2.79 -17.27 8.89
N ALA A 200 -2.29 -18.05 9.84
CA ALA A 200 -3.10 -18.60 10.91
C ALA A 200 -4.07 -17.50 11.32
N LEU A 201 -5.35 -17.84 11.40
CA LEU A 201 -6.43 -16.92 11.72
C LEU A 201 -5.92 -15.95 12.79
N PRO A 202 -6.21 -14.63 12.69
CA PRO A 202 -5.81 -13.72 13.75
C PRO A 202 -6.24 -14.37 15.06
N HIS A 203 -5.33 -14.47 16.03
CA HIS A 203 -5.67 -14.98 17.35
C HIS A 203 -6.80 -14.09 17.90
N THR A 204 -8.05 -14.49 17.67
CA THR A 204 -9.26 -13.79 18.15
C THR A 204 -9.64 -14.27 19.54
N ALA A 205 -8.82 -15.10 20.18
CA ALA A 205 -8.90 -15.33 21.62
C ALA A 205 -8.17 -14.21 22.35
N SER A 206 -8.73 -13.00 22.29
CA SER A 206 -8.46 -11.98 23.29
C SER A 206 -8.82 -12.57 24.67
N PRO A 207 -7.93 -12.53 25.69
CA PRO A 207 -8.20 -13.09 27.01
C PRO A 207 -9.22 -12.29 27.83
N VAL A 208 -9.76 -11.21 27.27
CA VAL A 208 -10.68 -10.29 27.95
C VAL A 208 -11.92 -11.01 28.53
N PRO A 209 -12.60 -11.96 27.85
CA PRO A 209 -13.74 -12.67 28.44
C PRO A 209 -13.37 -13.46 29.71
N LEU A 210 -12.14 -13.96 29.80
CA LEU A 210 -11.66 -14.74 30.94
C LEU A 210 -11.42 -13.85 32.16
N VAL A 211 -10.94 -12.62 31.95
CA VAL A 211 -10.80 -11.60 33.00
C VAL A 211 -12.17 -11.20 33.55
N TRP A 212 -13.17 -11.00 32.69
CA TRP A 212 -14.54 -10.70 33.11
C TRP A 212 -15.15 -11.85 33.94
N LEU A 213 -14.92 -13.10 33.55
CA LEU A 213 -15.43 -14.27 34.28
C LEU A 213 -14.85 -14.36 35.70
N LEU A 214 -13.54 -14.11 35.85
CA LEU A 214 -12.86 -14.13 37.15
C LEU A 214 -13.36 -13.00 38.07
N SER A 215 -13.57 -11.80 37.54
CA SER A 215 -14.14 -10.68 38.32
C SER A 215 -15.57 -10.98 38.78
N PHE A 216 -16.39 -11.58 37.91
CA PHE A 216 -17.77 -11.93 38.27
C PHE A 216 -17.83 -13.03 39.35
N CYS A 217 -16.99 -14.06 39.24
CA CYS A 217 -16.86 -15.09 40.28
C CYS A 217 -16.45 -14.51 41.63
N SER A 218 -15.53 -13.54 41.66
CA SER A 218 -15.09 -12.88 42.89
C SER A 218 -16.23 -12.12 43.59
N LEU A 219 -17.06 -11.40 42.82
CA LEU A 219 -18.22 -10.69 43.36
C LEU A 219 -19.28 -11.64 43.94
N ILE A 220 -19.53 -12.77 43.26
CA ILE A 220 -20.47 -13.80 43.75
C ILE A 220 -19.96 -14.42 45.07
N ALA A 221 -18.68 -14.78 45.14
CA ALA A 221 -18.08 -15.35 46.34
C ALA A 221 -18.16 -14.37 47.54
N ALA A 222 -17.89 -13.08 47.30
CA ALA A 222 -18.01 -12.05 48.33
C ALA A 222 -19.45 -11.85 48.82
N ALA A 223 -20.45 -11.92 47.92
CA ALA A 223 -21.85 -11.81 48.28
C ALA A 223 -22.32 -13.00 49.13
N LEU A 224 -21.91 -14.23 48.78
CA LEU A 224 -22.22 -15.44 49.55
C LEU A 224 -21.62 -15.38 50.97
N LEU A 225 -20.35 -14.98 51.10
CA LEU A 225 -19.70 -14.82 52.40
C LEU A 225 -20.40 -13.77 53.27
N ARG A 226 -20.85 -12.64 52.68
CA ARG A 226 -21.61 -11.61 53.40
C ARG A 226 -22.97 -12.11 53.87
N LEU A 227 -23.68 -12.89 53.05
CA LEU A 227 -24.97 -13.49 53.44
C LEU A 227 -24.80 -14.47 54.60
N ILE A 228 -23.82 -15.37 54.53
CA ILE A 228 -23.53 -16.33 55.61
C ILE A 228 -23.12 -15.60 56.91
N ALA A 229 -22.28 -14.57 56.80
CA ALA A 229 -21.86 -13.76 57.95
C ALA A 229 -22.97 -12.86 58.52
N SER A 230 -24.03 -12.57 57.75
CA SER A 230 -25.21 -11.84 58.23
C SER A 230 -26.16 -12.77 59.01
N GLN A 231 -26.32 -14.02 58.56
CA GLN A 231 -27.17 -15.00 59.23
C GLN A 231 -26.60 -15.44 60.59
N SER A 232 -25.27 -15.57 60.70
CA SER A 232 -24.62 -15.87 61.98
C SER A 232 -24.76 -14.75 63.01
N ARG A 233 -24.82 -13.49 62.57
CA ARG A 233 -25.08 -12.33 63.44
C ARG A 233 -26.51 -12.28 63.98
N VAL A 234 -27.50 -12.67 63.17
CA VAL A 234 -28.90 -12.74 63.60
C VAL A 234 -29.11 -13.90 64.58
N PHE A 235 -28.45 -15.05 64.35
CA PHE A 235 -28.54 -16.20 65.26
C PHE A 235 -27.87 -15.93 66.61
N GLY A 236 -26.73 -15.24 66.64
CA GLY A 236 -26.04 -14.85 67.87
C GLY A 236 -26.78 -13.81 68.73
N LEU A 237 -27.67 -12.99 68.13
CA LEU A 237 -28.50 -12.05 68.89
C LEU A 237 -29.67 -12.75 69.60
N ASN A 238 -30.29 -13.76 68.98
CA ASN A 238 -31.40 -14.52 69.59
C ASN A 238 -30.96 -15.40 70.77
N GLN A 239 -29.72 -15.89 70.76
CA GLN A 239 -29.21 -16.70 71.87
C GLN A 239 -28.88 -15.85 73.11
N LYS A 240 -28.50 -14.57 72.94
CA LYS A 240 -28.27 -13.63 74.06
C LYS A 240 -29.55 -13.14 74.73
N LEU A 241 -30.69 -13.20 74.06
CA LEU A 241 -31.99 -12.81 74.62
C LEU A 241 -32.65 -13.93 75.44
N LEU A 242 -32.27 -15.19 75.23
CA LEU A 242 -32.75 -16.35 75.99
C LEU A 242 -31.95 -16.63 77.29
N LEU A 243 -30.77 -16.02 77.47
CA LEU A 243 -29.95 -16.13 78.69
C LEU A 243 -30.14 -14.96 79.67
N ARG A 244 -31.19 -14.15 79.48
CA ARG A 244 -31.55 -13.00 80.34
C ARG A 244 -32.96 -13.11 80.93
N LYS A 245 -33.41 -14.33 81.21
CA LYS A 245 -34.55 -14.62 82.09
C LYS A 245 -34.09 -15.53 83.22
#